data_AF-A0A1I5SSS7-F1
#
_entry.id   AF-A0A1I5SSS7-F1
#
_cell.length_a   1.000
_cell.length_b   1.000
_cell.length_c   1.000
_cell.angle_alpha   90.00
_cell.angle_beta   90.00
_cell.angle_gamma   90.00
#
_symmetry.space_group_name_H-M   'P 1'
#
loop_
_entity.id
_entity.type
_entity.pdbx_description
1 polymer ?
#
loop_
_entity_poly.entity_id
_entity_poly.type
_entity_poly.pdbx_seq_one_letter_code
_entity_poly.pdbx_strand_id
1 'polypeptide(L)'
;MKKIPTLFGVLSLVLASLSSQAQPEGDDAYREALRKELDNRALAGQVVSALAEHHQGTPQGRFWAAYVALEQHNAPRYQPVAARHGLVGGGWWIAFKARGSILFARLFPARFLTMLAAGTQKYLAGLRAVAPPADAGDAAFLRYMIEQERVQAGALAHAAAQRFDVAAGELEGFVGGAQQ
;
A
#
# COMPACT_ATOMS: atom_id res chain seq x y z
N MET A 1 13.27 0.80 -43.57
CA MET A 1 12.60 0.99 -42.26
C MET A 1 12.52 -0.36 -41.55
N LYS A 2 13.40 -0.61 -40.57
CA LYS A 2 13.41 -1.86 -39.79
C LYS A 2 12.98 -1.52 -38.36
N LYS A 3 11.87 -2.11 -37.92
CA LYS A 3 11.34 -1.96 -36.56
C LYS A 3 12.27 -2.72 -35.61
N ILE A 4 12.84 -2.00 -34.64
CA ILE A 4 13.59 -2.58 -33.53
C ILE A 4 12.56 -3.05 -32.50
N PRO A 5 12.51 -4.34 -32.12
CA PRO A 5 11.68 -4.76 -31.02
C PRO A 5 12.33 -4.30 -29.70
N THR A 6 11.63 -3.43 -28.98
CA THR A 6 11.97 -3.04 -27.61
C THR A 6 11.90 -4.29 -26.74
N LEU A 7 13.06 -4.77 -26.27
CA LEU A 7 13.15 -5.83 -25.27
C LEU A 7 12.50 -5.31 -23.97
N PHE A 8 11.29 -5.78 -23.70
CA PHE A 8 10.60 -5.61 -22.42
C PHE A 8 11.30 -6.51 -21.38
N GLY A 9 12.16 -5.91 -20.56
CA GLY A 9 12.64 -6.53 -19.33
C GLY A 9 11.58 -6.44 -18.23
N VAL A 10 10.51 -7.22 -18.36
CA VAL A 10 9.66 -7.55 -17.21
C VAL A 10 10.46 -8.54 -16.37
N LEU A 11 10.90 -8.11 -15.19
CA LEU A 11 11.50 -9.00 -14.20
C LEU A 11 10.40 -9.89 -13.59
N SER A 12 9.93 -10.86 -14.37
CA SER A 12 9.09 -11.97 -13.93
C SER A 12 9.98 -13.18 -13.67
N LEU A 13 10.55 -13.28 -12.47
CA LEU A 13 10.98 -14.58 -11.96
C LEU A 13 9.77 -15.27 -11.32
N VAL A 14 8.99 -15.95 -12.15
CA VAL A 14 8.07 -17.01 -11.70
C VAL A 14 8.86 -18.31 -11.78
N LEU A 15 9.37 -18.77 -10.65
CA LEU A 15 9.69 -20.18 -10.45
C LEU A 15 8.44 -20.83 -9.88
N ALA A 16 7.68 -21.46 -10.77
CA ALA A 16 6.61 -22.36 -10.42
C ALA A 16 7.23 -23.62 -9.80
N SER A 17 7.06 -23.77 -8.49
CA SER A 17 7.09 -25.08 -7.85
C SER A 17 5.65 -25.54 -7.69
N LEU A 18 5.29 -26.57 -8.45
CA LEU A 18 4.04 -27.32 -8.31
C LEU A 18 4.03 -28.03 -6.95
N SER A 19 3.58 -27.31 -5.93
CA SER A 19 2.97 -27.89 -4.75
C SER A 19 1.54 -27.39 -4.75
N SER A 20 0.56 -28.30 -4.74
CA SER A 20 -0.83 -27.96 -4.44
C SER A 20 -0.89 -27.51 -2.98
N GLN A 21 -0.40 -26.31 -2.69
CA GLN A 21 -0.64 -25.65 -1.42
C GLN A 21 -2.10 -25.25 -1.45
N ALA A 22 -2.90 -25.87 -0.59
CA ALA A 22 -4.22 -25.35 -0.26
C ALA A 22 -4.09 -23.84 -0.05
N GLN A 23 -4.97 -23.06 -0.67
CA GLN A 23 -5.00 -21.65 -0.35
C GLN A 23 -5.21 -21.54 1.16
N PRO A 24 -4.42 -20.72 1.87
CA PRO A 24 -4.62 -20.56 3.30
C PRO A 24 -6.08 -20.14 3.52
N GLU A 25 -6.77 -20.81 4.44
CA GLU A 25 -8.16 -20.53 4.79
C GLU A 25 -8.22 -19.82 6.16
N GLY A 26 -9.24 -19.00 6.37
CA GLY A 26 -9.49 -18.32 7.66
C GLY A 26 -8.27 -17.59 8.22
N ASP A 27 -7.81 -18.03 9.39
CA ASP A 27 -6.76 -17.37 10.18
C ASP A 27 -5.40 -17.30 9.46
N ASP A 28 -5.04 -18.30 8.66
CA ASP A 28 -3.78 -18.29 7.89
C ASP A 28 -3.84 -17.25 6.75
N ALA A 29 -5.01 -17.10 6.11
CA ALA A 29 -5.22 -16.12 5.06
C ALA A 29 -5.14 -14.70 5.62
N TYR A 30 -5.75 -14.49 6.78
CA TYR A 30 -5.69 -13.24 7.51
C TYR A 30 -4.26 -12.90 7.93
N ARG A 31 -3.53 -13.85 8.52
CA ARG A 31 -2.15 -13.63 8.98
C ARG A 31 -1.23 -13.27 7.81
N GLU A 32 -1.40 -13.91 6.65
CA GLU A 32 -0.66 -13.58 5.44
C GLU A 32 -1.00 -12.17 4.92
N ALA A 33 -2.29 -11.82 4.90
CA ALA A 33 -2.73 -10.48 4.53
C ALA A 33 -2.14 -9.41 5.47
N LEU A 34 -2.16 -9.66 6.79
CA LEU A 34 -1.58 -8.78 7.80
C LEU A 34 -0.07 -8.62 7.61
N ARG A 35 0.66 -9.72 7.37
CA ARG A 35 2.11 -9.67 7.11
C ARG A 35 2.43 -8.79 5.90
N LYS A 36 1.71 -9.01 4.80
CA LYS A 36 1.85 -8.22 3.57
C LYS A 36 1.51 -6.74 3.80
N GLU A 37 0.47 -6.46 4.57
CA GLU A 37 0.08 -5.09 4.93
C GLU A 37 1.19 -4.39 5.73
N LEU A 38 1.79 -5.05 6.71
CA LEU A 38 2.90 -4.51 7.48
C LEU A 38 4.12 -4.19 6.60
N ASP A 39 4.44 -5.05 5.63
CA ASP A 39 5.51 -4.78 4.64
C ASP A 39 5.17 -3.61 3.71
N ASN A 40 3.95 -3.56 3.21
CA ASN A 40 3.47 -2.46 2.35
C ASN A 40 3.56 -1.13 3.09
N ARG A 41 3.19 -1.09 4.36
CA ARG A 41 3.23 0.11 5.21
C ARG A 41 4.64 0.55 5.54
N ALA A 42 5.53 -0.39 5.85
CA ALA A 42 6.95 -0.10 6.04
C ALA A 42 7.60 0.48 4.77
N LEU A 43 7.19 0.00 3.59
CA LEU A 43 7.58 0.57 2.30
C LEU A 43 6.95 1.97 2.10
N ALA A 44 5.65 2.08 2.29
CA ALA A 44 4.88 3.31 2.09
C ALA A 44 5.46 4.43 2.94
N GLY A 45 5.66 4.22 4.25
CA GLY A 45 6.19 5.23 5.16
C GLY A 45 7.50 5.85 4.69
N GLN A 46 8.40 5.07 4.08
CA GLN A 46 9.64 5.59 3.50
C GLN A 46 9.40 6.36 2.19
N VAL A 47 8.61 5.79 1.29
CA VAL A 47 8.36 6.36 -0.04
C VAL A 47 7.55 7.66 0.06
N VAL A 48 6.44 7.66 0.79
CA VAL A 48 5.55 8.82 0.87
C VAL A 48 6.20 9.99 1.60
N SER A 49 7.04 9.73 2.61
CA SER A 49 7.80 10.79 3.30
C SER A 49 8.80 11.46 2.34
N ALA A 50 9.57 10.66 1.59
CA ALA A 50 10.51 11.20 0.61
C ALA A 50 9.83 11.96 -0.54
N LEU A 51 8.61 11.58 -0.92
CA LEU A 51 7.82 12.28 -1.92
C LEU A 51 7.16 13.56 -1.37
N ALA A 52 6.73 13.55 -0.11
CA ALA A 52 6.22 14.75 0.56
C ALA A 52 7.30 15.84 0.65
N GLU A 53 8.52 15.46 1.04
CA GLU A 53 9.68 16.35 1.04
C GLU A 53 10.02 16.86 -0.37
N HIS A 54 10.08 15.96 -1.35
CA HIS A 54 10.44 16.34 -2.72
C HIS A 54 9.45 17.31 -3.37
N HIS A 55 8.17 17.21 -3.04
CA HIS A 55 7.10 18.02 -3.60
C HIS A 55 6.62 19.13 -2.66
N GLN A 56 7.41 19.49 -1.64
CA GLN A 56 7.03 20.48 -0.64
C GLN A 56 6.55 21.80 -1.27
N GLY A 57 5.46 22.36 -0.73
CA GLY A 57 4.87 23.61 -1.23
C GLY A 57 3.99 23.47 -2.48
N THR A 58 3.78 22.25 -2.99
CA THR A 58 2.90 21.98 -4.15
C THR A 58 1.63 21.21 -3.72
N PRO A 59 0.55 21.21 -4.54
CA PRO A 59 -0.62 20.36 -4.28
C PRO A 59 -0.28 18.87 -4.18
N GLN A 60 0.65 18.39 -5.00
CA GLN A 60 1.16 17.02 -4.93
C GLN A 60 1.89 16.76 -3.60
N GLY A 61 2.65 17.74 -3.10
CA GLY A 61 3.28 17.66 -1.78
C GLY A 61 2.27 17.57 -0.64
N ARG A 62 1.17 18.34 -0.71
CA ARG A 62 0.06 18.23 0.24
C ARG A 62 -0.55 16.82 0.24
N PHE A 63 -0.81 16.24 -0.93
CA PHE A 63 -1.30 14.87 -1.04
C PHE A 63 -0.35 13.86 -0.36
N TRP A 64 0.96 13.93 -0.65
CA TRP A 64 1.91 13.02 -0.01
C TRP A 64 2.04 13.25 1.50
N ALA A 65 1.97 14.49 1.97
CA ALA A 65 1.95 14.81 3.40
C ALA A 65 0.69 14.25 4.10
N ALA A 66 -0.48 14.32 3.45
CA ALA A 66 -1.70 13.68 3.94
C ALA A 66 -1.54 12.15 4.00
N TYR A 67 -0.85 11.56 3.02
CA TYR A 67 -0.51 10.13 3.05
C TYR A 67 0.45 9.78 4.20
N VAL A 68 1.46 10.62 4.48
CA VAL A 68 2.33 10.45 5.66
C VAL A 68 1.50 10.48 6.95
N ALA A 69 0.58 11.44 7.09
CA ALA A 69 -0.29 11.55 8.26
C ALA A 69 -1.18 10.31 8.43
N LEU A 70 -1.68 9.74 7.33
CA LEU A 70 -2.40 8.48 7.34
C LEU A 70 -1.53 7.32 7.86
N GLU A 71 -0.30 7.18 7.37
CA GLU A 71 0.60 6.12 7.85
C GLU A 71 0.90 6.25 9.35
N GLN A 72 1.11 7.48 9.82
CA GLN A 72 1.32 7.77 11.25
C GLN A 72 0.07 7.48 12.09
N HIS A 73 -1.12 7.81 11.59
CA HIS A 73 -2.39 7.52 12.24
C HIS A 73 -2.63 6.01 12.40
N ASN A 74 -2.23 5.23 11.40
CA ASN A 74 -2.43 3.78 11.39
C ASN A 74 -1.40 3.03 12.24
N ALA A 75 -0.14 3.50 12.29
CA ALA A 75 0.94 2.82 13.01
C ALA A 75 0.57 2.31 14.43
N PRO A 76 -0.01 3.12 15.35
CA PRO A 76 -0.35 2.64 16.69
C PRO A 76 -1.49 1.61 16.70
N ARG A 77 -2.32 1.54 15.66
CA ARG A 77 -3.41 0.54 15.54
C ARG A 77 -2.89 -0.81 15.06
N TYR A 78 -1.89 -0.80 14.18
CA TYR A 78 -1.27 -2.01 13.65
C TYR A 78 -0.34 -2.69 14.65
N GLN A 79 0.39 -1.93 15.48
CA GLN A 79 1.37 -2.47 16.43
C GLN A 79 0.83 -3.58 17.35
N PRO A 80 -0.29 -3.38 18.10
CA PRO A 80 -0.78 -4.43 19.01
C PRO A 80 -1.23 -5.68 18.25
N VAL A 81 -1.86 -5.52 17.08
CA VAL A 81 -2.31 -6.65 16.26
C VAL A 81 -1.11 -7.43 15.71
N ALA A 82 -0.12 -6.74 15.16
CA ALA A 82 1.12 -7.37 14.70
C ALA A 82 1.82 -8.16 15.81
N ALA A 83 1.88 -7.60 17.03
CA ALA A 83 2.47 -8.25 18.19
C ALA A 83 1.74 -9.55 18.58
N ARG A 84 0.39 -9.56 18.58
CA ARG A 84 -0.42 -10.77 18.85
C ARG A 84 -0.10 -11.92 17.88
N HIS A 85 0.22 -11.57 16.63
CA HIS A 85 0.51 -12.54 15.56
C HIS A 85 2.01 -12.85 15.39
N GLY A 86 2.87 -12.24 16.22
CA GLY A 86 4.33 -12.39 16.12
C GLY A 86 4.90 -11.88 14.80
N LEU A 87 4.26 -10.88 14.19
CA LEU A 87 4.63 -10.32 12.89
C LEU A 87 5.38 -9.01 13.04
N VAL A 88 6.34 -8.79 12.14
CA VAL A 88 7.08 -7.53 12.00
C VAL A 88 7.12 -7.20 10.51
N GLY A 89 6.75 -5.98 10.15
CA GLY A 89 6.87 -5.48 8.78
C GLY A 89 8.25 -4.88 8.51
N GLY A 90 8.70 -4.96 7.26
CA GLY A 90 9.89 -4.24 6.80
C GLY A 90 11.12 -5.13 6.61
N GLY A 91 12.27 -4.61 7.02
CA GLY A 91 13.57 -5.25 6.82
C GLY A 91 14.38 -4.69 5.63
N TRP A 92 15.60 -5.21 5.46
CA TRP A 92 16.58 -4.68 4.53
C TRP A 92 16.09 -4.66 3.07
N TRP A 93 15.34 -5.68 2.67
CA TRP A 93 14.78 -5.80 1.33
C TRP A 93 13.71 -4.73 1.06
N ILE A 94 12.90 -4.37 2.05
CA ILE A 94 11.91 -3.30 1.95
C ILE A 94 12.59 -1.94 1.82
N ALA A 95 13.68 -1.70 2.56
CA ALA A 95 14.47 -0.47 2.42
C ALA A 95 15.12 -0.36 1.03
N PHE A 96 15.61 -1.47 0.46
CA PHE A 96 16.12 -1.49 -0.91
C PHE A 96 15.02 -1.16 -1.93
N LYS A 97 13.85 -1.80 -1.80
CA LYS A 97 12.67 -1.49 -2.63
C LYS A 97 12.25 -0.02 -2.52
N ALA A 98 12.27 0.55 -1.32
CA ALA A 98 11.91 1.97 -1.10
C ALA A 98 12.80 2.90 -1.94
N ARG A 99 14.12 2.69 -1.92
CA ARG A 99 15.07 3.48 -2.72
C ARG A 99 14.78 3.39 -4.22
N GLY A 100 14.51 2.19 -4.72
CA GLY A 100 14.12 1.97 -6.12
C GLY A 100 12.81 2.68 -6.48
N SER A 101 11.79 2.56 -5.63
CA SER A 101 10.49 3.22 -5.81
C SER A 101 10.61 4.74 -5.82
N ILE A 102 11.40 5.32 -4.90
CA ILE A 102 11.63 6.77 -4.84
C ILE A 102 12.31 7.26 -6.11
N LEU A 103 13.37 6.58 -6.57
CA LEU A 103 14.06 6.94 -7.80
C LEU A 103 13.10 6.88 -9.00
N PHE A 104 12.32 5.80 -9.11
CA PHE A 104 11.36 5.64 -10.20
C PHE A 104 10.26 6.71 -10.15
N ALA A 105 9.74 7.03 -8.98
CA ALA A 105 8.73 8.07 -8.79
C ALA A 105 9.24 9.47 -9.20
N ARG A 106 10.52 9.76 -8.97
CA ARG A 106 11.15 11.02 -9.42
C ARG A 106 11.33 11.09 -10.93
N LEU A 107 11.72 9.98 -11.55
CA LEU A 107 11.95 9.93 -13.00
C LEU A 107 10.65 9.86 -13.81
N PHE A 108 9.62 9.20 -13.27
CA PHE A 108 8.37 8.91 -13.97
C PHE A 108 7.14 9.15 -13.07
N PRO A 109 6.90 10.37 -12.58
CA PRO A 109 5.90 10.64 -11.53
C PRO A 109 4.47 10.25 -11.92
N ALA A 110 4.03 10.59 -13.14
CA ALA A 110 2.69 10.23 -13.62
C ALA A 110 2.52 8.71 -13.73
N ARG A 111 3.51 8.01 -14.31
CA ARG A 111 3.48 6.55 -14.45
C ARG A 111 3.50 5.85 -13.09
N PHE A 112 4.29 6.37 -12.15
CA PHE A 112 4.33 5.87 -10.78
C PHE A 112 2.96 5.97 -10.11
N LEU A 113 2.29 7.13 -10.18
CA LEU A 113 0.95 7.30 -9.61
C LEU A 113 -0.08 6.36 -10.25
N THR A 114 -0.10 6.21 -11.57
CA THR A 114 -1.00 5.26 -12.24
C THR A 114 -0.74 3.81 -11.81
N MET A 115 0.54 3.41 -11.73
CA MET A 115 0.91 2.07 -11.27
C MET A 115 0.52 1.85 -9.81
N LEU A 116 0.73 2.84 -8.95
CA LEU A 116 0.39 2.76 -7.53
C LEU A 116 -1.13 2.64 -7.36
N ALA A 117 -1.92 3.50 -8.03
CA ALA A 117 -3.38 3.41 -8.03
C ALA A 117 -3.90 2.04 -8.48
N ALA A 118 -3.40 1.51 -9.60
CA ALA A 118 -3.80 0.19 -10.09
C ALA A 118 -3.38 -0.94 -9.14
N GLY A 119 -2.18 -0.85 -8.56
CA GLY A 119 -1.65 -1.82 -7.61
C GLY A 119 -2.47 -1.88 -6.32
N THR A 120 -2.75 -0.72 -5.73
CA THR A 120 -3.59 -0.54 -4.53
C THR A 120 -5.01 -1.03 -4.78
N GLN A 121 -5.62 -0.69 -5.93
CA GLN A 121 -6.95 -1.19 -6.28
C GLN A 121 -6.99 -2.73 -6.41
N LYS A 122 -5.99 -3.32 -7.05
CA LYS A 122 -5.87 -4.79 -7.15
C LYS A 122 -5.68 -5.43 -5.77
N TYR A 123 -4.87 -4.81 -4.91
CA TYR A 123 -4.63 -5.32 -3.57
C TYR A 123 -5.87 -5.23 -2.68
N LEU A 124 -6.63 -4.13 -2.73
CA LEU A 124 -7.94 -3.99 -2.09
C LEU A 124 -8.91 -5.12 -2.48
N ALA A 125 -8.98 -5.45 -3.77
CA ALA A 125 -9.81 -6.55 -4.25
C ALA A 125 -9.38 -7.90 -3.65
N GLY A 126 -8.06 -8.15 -3.57
CA GLY A 126 -7.51 -9.32 -2.90
C GLY A 126 -7.82 -9.34 -1.40
N LEU A 127 -7.71 -8.20 -0.73
CA LEU A 127 -7.97 -8.08 0.70
C LEU A 127 -9.44 -8.33 1.05
N ARG A 128 -10.37 -7.87 0.21
CA ARG A 128 -11.82 -8.15 0.33
C ARG A 128 -12.18 -9.63 0.15
N ALA A 129 -11.32 -10.39 -0.52
CA ALA A 129 -11.51 -11.82 -0.72
C ALA A 129 -10.97 -12.67 0.44
N VAL A 130 -10.27 -12.06 1.40
CA VAL A 130 -9.79 -12.75 2.61
C VAL A 130 -10.98 -13.13 3.46
N ALA A 131 -11.12 -14.42 3.77
CA ALA A 131 -12.14 -14.89 4.68
C ALA A 131 -11.93 -14.27 6.08
N PRO A 132 -12.98 -13.79 6.76
CA PRO A 132 -12.85 -13.30 8.12
C PRO A 132 -12.27 -14.38 9.04
N PRO A 133 -11.26 -14.05 9.88
CA PRO A 133 -10.73 -14.98 10.87
C PRO A 133 -11.76 -15.26 11.96
N ALA A 134 -11.54 -16.32 12.74
CA ALA A 134 -12.46 -16.73 13.81
C ALA A 134 -12.47 -15.74 14.99
N ASP A 135 -11.32 -15.13 15.29
CA ASP A 135 -11.22 -14.11 16.34
C ASP A 135 -11.96 -12.83 15.94
N ALA A 136 -12.90 -12.39 16.78
CA ALA A 136 -13.72 -11.22 16.50
C ALA A 136 -12.90 -9.92 16.40
N GLY A 137 -11.79 -9.82 17.15
CA GLY A 137 -10.89 -8.68 17.12
C GLY A 137 -10.10 -8.60 15.81
N ASP A 138 -9.55 -9.72 15.35
CA ASP A 138 -8.89 -9.83 14.06
C ASP A 138 -9.86 -9.62 12.89
N ALA A 139 -11.09 -10.12 12.99
CA ALA A 139 -12.13 -9.87 11.99
C ALA A 139 -12.51 -8.39 11.93
N ALA A 140 -12.59 -7.71 13.07
CA ALA A 140 -12.76 -6.26 13.12
C ALA A 140 -11.56 -5.52 12.51
N PHE A 141 -10.35 -5.99 12.76
CA PHE A 141 -9.15 -5.40 12.20
C PHE A 141 -9.05 -5.60 10.68
N LEU A 142 -9.46 -6.76 10.15
CA LEU A 142 -9.54 -6.99 8.71
C LEU A 142 -10.49 -5.99 8.04
N ARG A 143 -11.66 -5.72 8.65
CA ARG A 143 -12.58 -4.70 8.14
C ARG A 143 -11.94 -3.31 8.15
N TYR A 144 -11.18 -2.99 9.19
CA TYR A 144 -10.43 -1.74 9.27
C TYR A 144 -9.36 -1.62 8.17
N MET A 145 -8.58 -2.68 7.94
CA MET A 145 -7.60 -2.73 6.84
C MET A 145 -8.27 -2.49 5.49
N ILE A 146 -9.40 -3.15 5.23
CA ILE A 146 -10.17 -2.99 3.99
C ILE A 146 -10.66 -1.55 3.82
N GLU A 147 -11.16 -0.91 4.88
CA GLU A 147 -11.67 0.44 4.80
C GLU A 147 -10.57 1.48 4.57
N GLN A 148 -9.44 1.35 5.26
CA GLN A 148 -8.28 2.20 5.01
C GLN A 148 -7.73 2.00 3.59
N GLU A 149 -7.58 0.76 3.12
CA GLU A 149 -7.09 0.48 1.77
C GLU A 149 -8.07 1.02 0.69
N ARG A 150 -9.38 1.02 0.98
CA ARG A 150 -10.40 1.65 0.13
C ARG A 150 -10.15 3.14 -0.03
N VAL A 151 -9.89 3.85 1.07
CA VAL A 151 -9.58 5.28 1.07
C VAL A 151 -8.28 5.56 0.31
N GLN A 152 -7.23 4.77 0.54
CA GLN A 152 -5.96 4.91 -0.18
C GLN A 152 -6.13 4.67 -1.69
N ALA A 153 -6.89 3.66 -2.09
CA ALA A 153 -7.18 3.37 -3.50
C ALA A 153 -7.93 4.54 -4.17
N GLY A 154 -8.92 5.12 -3.49
CA GLY A 154 -9.62 6.32 -3.93
C GLY A 154 -8.66 7.49 -4.14
N ALA A 155 -7.89 7.82 -3.11
CA ALA A 155 -7.00 8.97 -3.14
C ALA A 155 -5.92 8.82 -4.21
N LEU A 156 -5.35 7.62 -4.37
CA LEU A 156 -4.38 7.34 -5.43
C LEU A 156 -4.99 7.42 -6.82
N ALA A 157 -6.24 7.00 -7.01
CA ALA A 157 -6.94 7.19 -8.28
C ALA A 157 -7.17 8.68 -8.58
N HIS A 158 -7.54 9.48 -7.57
CA HIS A 158 -7.63 10.94 -7.71
C HIS A 158 -6.27 11.58 -8.03
N ALA A 159 -5.20 11.18 -7.35
CA ALA A 159 -3.84 11.67 -7.58
C ALA A 159 -3.31 11.27 -8.97
N ALA A 160 -3.60 10.05 -9.45
CA ALA A 160 -3.27 9.62 -10.81
C ALA A 160 -3.98 10.46 -11.89
N ALA A 161 -5.16 11.00 -11.57
CA ALA A 161 -5.87 12.00 -12.39
C ALA A 161 -5.44 13.45 -12.10
N GLN A 162 -4.32 13.66 -11.39
CA GLN A 162 -3.79 14.96 -10.97
C GLN A 162 -4.73 15.81 -10.09
N ARG A 163 -5.74 15.20 -9.47
CA ARG A 163 -6.67 15.86 -8.54
C ARG A 163 -6.14 15.77 -7.11
N PHE A 164 -4.96 16.35 -6.88
CA PHE A 164 -4.21 16.18 -5.63
C PHE A 164 -4.93 16.75 -4.40
N ASP A 165 -5.67 17.85 -4.52
CA ASP A 165 -6.42 18.40 -3.39
C ASP A 165 -7.59 17.51 -2.96
N VAL A 166 -8.26 16.87 -3.93
CA VAL A 166 -9.32 15.88 -3.65
C VAL A 166 -8.70 14.65 -3.00
N ALA A 167 -7.59 14.16 -3.56
CA ALA A 167 -6.86 13.02 -3.01
C ALA A 167 -6.40 13.27 -1.58
N ALA A 168 -5.83 14.45 -1.29
CA ALA A 168 -5.43 14.84 0.06
C ALA A 168 -6.64 14.87 1.00
N GLY A 169 -7.75 15.49 0.57
CA GLY A 169 -8.98 15.57 1.36
C GLY A 169 -9.58 14.22 1.74
N GLU A 170 -9.50 13.21 0.87
CA GLU A 170 -9.95 11.85 1.20
C GLU A 170 -9.13 11.23 2.34
N LEU A 171 -7.80 11.37 2.30
CA LEU A 171 -6.92 10.84 3.34
C LEU A 171 -7.09 11.61 4.66
N GLU A 172 -7.12 12.95 4.58
CA GLU A 172 -7.36 13.83 5.72
C GLU A 172 -8.72 13.54 6.38
N GLY A 173 -9.76 13.31 5.58
CA GLY A 173 -11.10 12.96 6.05
C GLY A 173 -11.13 11.64 6.83
N PHE A 174 -10.39 10.63 6.39
CA PHE A 174 -10.27 9.38 7.14
C PHE A 174 -9.52 9.57 8.46
N VAL A 175 -8.40 10.29 8.44
CA VAL A 175 -7.60 10.59 9.64
C VAL A 175 -8.40 11.41 10.66
N GLY A 176 -9.19 12.38 10.21
CA GLY A 176 -10.01 13.26 11.06
C GLY A 176 -11.33 12.62 11.52
N GLY A 177 -11.91 11.71 10.74
CA GLY A 177 -13.18 11.04 11.04
C GLY A 177 -13.06 9.83 11.98
N ALA A 178 -11.89 9.24 12.14
CA ALA A 178 -11.64 8.06 12.98
C ALA A 178 -11.55 8.36 14.50
N GLN A 179 -12.21 9.43 14.97
CA GLN A 179 -12.37 9.79 16.39
C GLN A 179 -13.71 9.31 17.00
N GLN A 180 -14.48 8.48 16.30
CA GLN A 180 -15.73 7.91 16.83
C GLN A 180 -15.59 6.42 17.12
#